data_AF-A0A9E3RVG3-F1
#
_entry.id   AF-A0A9E3RVG3-F1
#
_cell.length_a   1.000
_cell.length_b   1.000
_cell.length_c   1.000
_cell.angle_alpha   90.00
_cell.angle_beta   90.00
_cell.angle_gamma   90.00
#
_symmetry.space_group_name_H-M   'P 1'
#
loop_
_entity.id
_entity.type
_entity.pdbx_description
1 polymer ?
#
loop_
_entity_poly.entity_id
_entity_poly.type
_entity_poly.pdbx_seq_one_letter_code
_entity_poly.pdbx_strand_id
1 'polypeptide(L)'
;MMKLGMISPLAFSNMKRRGISIDALNHLIAHGQVEMQFDGAQVVYLDSVVPSPTWAGRPQPRLYAVMDAAGEVLTVEKRVRLRG
;
A
#
# COMPACT_ATOMS: atom_id res chain seq x y z
N MET A 1 -0.08 -1.07 17.23
CA MET A 1 1.08 -1.68 16.54
C MET A 1 0.54 -2.83 15.70
N MET A 2 0.38 -2.65 14.39
CA MET A 2 -0.08 -3.73 13.52
C MET A 2 1.10 -4.65 13.24
N LYS A 3 0.95 -5.93 13.58
CA LYS A 3 1.98 -6.94 13.33
C LYS A 3 1.83 -7.40 11.88
N LEU A 4 2.88 -7.26 11.08
CA LEU A 4 2.99 -7.91 9.78
C LEU A 4 2.75 -9.41 9.99
N GLY A 5 1.59 -9.92 9.53
CA GLY A 5 1.20 -11.32 9.72
C GLY A 5 2.14 -12.25 8.95
N MET A 6 2.41 -11.89 7.69
CA MET A 6 3.41 -12.47 6.79
C MET A 6 3.48 -11.59 5.52
N ILE A 7 4.58 -11.63 4.76
CA ILE A 7 4.67 -10.97 3.45
C ILE A 7 4.59 -12.06 2.39
N SER A 8 3.60 -11.98 1.49
CA SER A 8 3.45 -12.99 0.45
C SER A 8 4.68 -13.01 -0.49
N PRO A 9 5.06 -14.16 -1.07
CA PRO A 9 6.16 -14.23 -2.04
C PRO A 9 5.97 -13.29 -3.24
N LEU A 10 4.70 -13.06 -3.61
CA LEU A 10 4.32 -12.13 -4.67
C LEU A 10 4.56 -10.68 -4.25
N ALA A 11 4.16 -10.29 -3.04
CA ALA A 11 4.42 -8.97 -2.47
C ALA A 11 5.93 -8.71 -2.40
N PHE A 12 6.71 -9.68 -1.91
CA PHE A 12 8.16 -9.56 -1.82
C PHE A 12 8.83 -9.40 -3.20
N SER A 13 8.36 -10.14 -4.20
CA SER A 13 8.84 -10.02 -5.58
C SER A 13 8.51 -8.65 -6.19
N ASN A 14 7.30 -8.13 -5.93
CA ASN A 14 6.89 -6.81 -6.39
C ASN A 14 7.66 -5.69 -5.68
N MET A 15 7.89 -5.82 -4.37
CA MET A 15 8.72 -4.89 -3.60
C MET A 15 10.13 -4.80 -4.19
N LYS A 16 10.78 -5.95 -4.43
CA LYS A 16 12.10 -5.99 -5.08
C LYS A 16 12.08 -5.36 -6.47
N ARG A 17 11.09 -5.68 -7.31
CA ARG A 17 10.97 -5.14 -8.67
C ARG A 17 10.76 -3.62 -8.70
N ARG A 18 10.13 -3.06 -7.67
CA ARG A 18 9.82 -1.63 -7.56
C ARG A 18 10.79 -0.85 -6.67
N GLY A 19 11.81 -1.52 -6.10
CA GLY A 19 12.77 -0.89 -5.20
C GLY A 19 12.15 -0.43 -3.87
N ILE A 20 11.11 -1.10 -3.39
CA ILE A 20 10.46 -0.80 -2.11
C ILE A 20 11.16 -1.61 -1.03
N SER A 21 11.77 -0.93 -0.06
CA SER A 21 12.44 -1.57 1.07
C SER A 21 11.43 -2.11 2.09
N ILE A 22 11.87 -3.06 2.92
CA ILE A 22 11.08 -3.55 4.07
C ILE A 22 10.82 -2.39 5.05
N ASP A 23 11.78 -1.47 5.21
CA ASP A 23 11.59 -0.27 6.02
C ASP A 23 10.46 0.62 5.49
N ALA A 24 10.33 0.78 4.18
CA ALA A 24 9.23 1.52 3.58
C ALA A 24 7.87 0.84 3.82
N LEU A 25 7.82 -0.50 3.83
CA LEU A 25 6.63 -1.26 4.18
C LEU A 25 6.29 -1.12 5.67
N ASN A 26 7.27 -1.26 6.56
CA ASN A 26 7.08 -1.04 8.00
C ASN A 26 6.59 0.37 8.29
N HIS A 27 7.17 1.37 7.63
CA HIS A 27 6.75 2.76 7.74
C HIS A 27 5.32 2.96 7.22
N LEU A 28 4.95 2.31 6.11
CA LEU A 28 3.59 2.33 5.58
C LEU A 28 2.57 1.69 6.52
N ILE A 29 2.89 0.59 7.19
CA ILE A 29 1.99 -0.05 8.15
C ILE A 29 1.91 0.75 9.46
N ALA A 30 3.01 1.40 9.86
CA ALA A 30 3.06 2.17 11.09
C ALA A 30 2.39 3.55 10.97
N HIS A 31 2.50 4.21 9.82
CA HIS A 31 2.06 5.60 9.61
C HIS A 31 0.97 5.75 8.55
N GLY A 32 0.68 4.71 7.78
CA GLY A 32 -0.30 4.76 6.71
C GLY A 32 -1.74 4.73 7.20
N GLN A 33 -2.64 5.29 6.40
CA GLN A 33 -4.07 5.20 6.64
C GLN A 33 -4.60 3.85 6.15
N VAL A 34 -5.33 3.17 7.02
CA VAL A 34 -5.93 1.86 6.74
C VAL A 34 -7.36 2.05 6.26
N GLU A 35 -7.66 1.55 5.07
CA GLU A 35 -8.99 1.44 4.50
C GLU A 35 -9.40 -0.03 4.54
N MET A 36 -10.46 -0.35 5.30
CA MET A 36 -11.04 -1.70 5.29
C MET A 36 -11.96 -1.86 4.09
N GLN A 37 -11.73 -2.91 3.32
CA GLN A 37 -12.62 -3.34 2.25
C GLN A 37 -13.69 -4.29 2.78
N PHE A 38 -14.80 -4.40 2.03
CA PHE A 38 -15.96 -5.21 2.39
C PHE A 38 -15.66 -6.72 2.49
N ASP A 39 -14.58 -7.19 1.86
CA ASP A 39 -14.10 -8.57 1.89
C ASP A 39 -13.18 -8.88 3.08
N GLY A 40 -12.98 -7.91 3.98
CA GLY A 40 -12.05 -8.02 5.11
C GLY A 40 -10.60 -7.74 4.73
N ALA A 41 -10.30 -7.48 3.46
CA ALA A 41 -8.99 -6.99 3.05
C ALA A 41 -8.76 -5.56 3.57
N GLN A 42 -7.52 -5.21 3.81
CA GLN A 42 -7.11 -3.89 4.27
C GLN A 42 -6.16 -3.27 3.26
N VAL A 43 -6.40 -2.02 2.88
CA VAL A 43 -5.48 -1.26 2.03
C VAL A 43 -4.88 -0.16 2.88
N VAL A 44 -3.55 -0.14 2.97
CA VAL A 44 -2.82 0.82 3.77
C VAL A 44 -2.10 1.80 2.84
N TYR A 45 -2.33 3.10 3.01
CA TYR A 45 -1.77 4.17 2.16
C TYR A 45 -0.80 5.06 2.93
N LEU A 46 0.40 5.31 2.40
CA LEU A 46 1.41 6.16 3.06
C LEU A 46 1.26 7.66 2.76
N ASP A 47 0.53 8.05 1.70
CA ASP A 47 0.25 9.46 1.37
C ASP A 47 -1.27 9.71 1.34
N SER A 48 -1.83 10.04 2.51
CA SER A 48 -3.19 10.57 2.60
C SER A 48 -3.15 12.09 2.50
N VAL A 49 -3.29 12.61 1.28
CA VAL A 49 -4.10 13.81 1.13
C VAL A 49 -5.48 13.27 0.78
N VAL A 50 -6.39 13.42 1.74
CA VAL A 50 -7.84 13.16 1.70
C VAL A 50 -8.34 12.91 0.28
N PRO A 51 -9.08 11.81 -0.01
CA PRO A 51 -9.67 11.61 -1.32
C PRO A 51 -10.66 12.76 -1.57
N SER A 52 -10.22 13.79 -2.29
CA SER A 52 -11.12 14.72 -2.92
C SER A 52 -11.92 13.90 -3.95
N PRO A 53 -13.25 14.07 -4.07
CA PRO A 53 -14.07 13.34 -5.03
C PRO A 53 -13.65 13.58 -6.49
N THR A 54 -12.78 14.56 -6.70
CA THR A 54 -12.17 14.90 -7.96
C THR A 54 -10.95 14.01 -8.24
N TRP A 55 -11.21 12.92 -8.95
CA TRP A 55 -10.27 12.15 -9.78
C TRP A 55 -9.44 13.02 -10.78
N ALA A 56 -9.59 14.34 -10.75
CA ALA A 56 -8.94 15.30 -11.62
C ALA A 56 -7.87 16.08 -10.84
N GLY A 57 -6.59 15.77 -11.09
CA GLY A 57 -5.54 16.78 -10.99
C GLY A 57 -4.51 16.63 -9.87
N ARG A 58 -3.65 15.62 -9.97
CA ARG A 58 -2.17 15.69 -9.88
C ARG A 58 -1.59 14.29 -9.62
N PRO A 59 -0.55 13.86 -10.36
CA PRO A 59 0.07 12.56 -10.15
C PRO A 59 0.96 12.62 -8.90
N GLN A 60 0.42 12.26 -7.74
CA GLN A 60 1.26 12.02 -6.57
C GLN A 60 1.71 10.56 -6.56
N PRO A 61 3.00 10.27 -6.30
CA PRO A 61 3.49 8.91 -6.16
C PRO A 61 2.91 8.29 -4.89
N ARG A 62 1.77 7.60 -4.98
CA ARG A 62 1.14 6.95 -3.82
C ARG A 62 1.70 5.53 -3.64
N LEU A 63 2.28 5.27 -2.46
CA LEU A 63 2.63 3.93 -2.00
C LEU A 63 1.45 3.36 -1.21
N TYR A 64 1.00 2.16 -1.60
CA TYR A 64 0.00 1.41 -0.85
C TYR A 64 0.41 -0.05 -0.68
N ALA A 65 -0.03 -0.66 0.41
CA ALA A 65 0.01 -2.10 0.63
C ALA A 65 -1.41 -2.64 0.72
N VAL A 66 -1.64 -3.81 0.13
CA VAL A 66 -2.86 -4.57 0.30
C VAL A 66 -2.56 -5.72 1.23
N MET A 67 -3.40 -5.87 2.24
CA MET A 67 -3.35 -6.91 3.24
C MET A 67 -4.66 -7.70 3.23
N ASP A 68 -4.61 -8.98 3.54
CA ASP A 68 -5.82 -9.77 3.72
C ASP A 68 -6.40 -9.61 5.15
N ALA A 69 -7.52 -10.28 5.40
CA ALA A 69 -8.16 -10.28 6.72
C ALA A 69 -7.32 -10.96 7.82
N ALA A 70 -6.34 -11.79 7.45
CA ALA A 70 -5.38 -12.43 8.37
C ALA A 70 -4.17 -11.52 8.68
N GLY A 71 -4.04 -10.37 8.01
CA GLY A 71 -2.92 -9.45 8.15
C GLY A 71 -1.69 -9.84 7.32
N GLU A 72 -1.84 -10.72 6.32
CA GLU A 72 -0.80 -11.03 5.34
C GLU A 72 -0.74 -9.93 4.27
N VAL A 73 0.46 -9.41 3.98
CA VAL A 73 0.68 -8.45 2.90
C VAL A 73 0.64 -9.19 1.56
N LEU A 74 -0.46 -9.01 0.83
CA LEU A 74 -0.69 -9.61 -0.47
C LEU A 74 0.12 -8.92 -1.57
N THR A 75 0.23 -7.59 -1.54
CA THR A 75 1.05 -6.82 -2.48
C THR A 75 1.40 -5.45 -1.94
N VAL A 76 2.51 -4.88 -2.44
CA VAL A 76 2.90 -3.48 -2.17
C VAL A 76 3.15 -2.82 -3.51
N GLU A 77 2.44 -1.74 -3.79
CA GLU A 77 2.54 -1.04 -5.06
C GLU A 77 2.81 0.44 -4.87
N LYS A 78 3.70 0.97 -5.72
CA LYS A 78 3.93 2.39 -5.89
C LYS A 78 3.24 2.81 -7.18
N ARG A 79 2.04 3.40 -7.08
CA ARG A 79 1.36 3.96 -8.27
C ARG A 79 1.95 5.32 -8.59
N VAL A 80 2.83 5.32 -9.59
CA VAL A 80 3.20 6.52 -10.34
C VAL A 80 2.54 6.35 -11.71
N ARG A 81 1.46 7.08 -12.01
CA ARG A 81 0.97 7.12 -13.39
C ARG A 81 1.99 7.92 -14.20
N LEU A 82 2.83 7.21 -14.96
CA LEU A 82 3.46 7.79 -16.14
C LEU A 82 2.32 8.18 -17.08
N ARG A 83 2.22 9.47 -17.42
CA ARG A 83 1.38 9.93 -18.53
C ARG A 83 1.77 9.11 -19.77
N GLY A 84 0.80 8.40 -20.34
CA GLY A 84 0.77 7.98 -21.73
C GLY A 84 -0.53 8.50 -22.30
#